data_AF-A0A1J4JQ08-F1
#
_entry.id   AF-A0A1J4JQ08-F1
#
_cell.length_a   1.000
_cell.length_b   1.000
_cell.length_c   1.000
_cell.angle_alpha   90.00
_cell.angle_beta   90.00
_cell.angle_gamma   90.00
#
_symmetry.space_group_name_H-M   'P 1'
#
loop_
_entity.id
_entity.type
_entity.pdbx_description
1 polymer ?
#
loop_
_entity_poly.entity_id
_entity_poly.type
_entity_poly.pdbx_seq_one_letter_code
_entity_poly.pdbx_strand_id
1 'polypeptide(L)'
;MNSIANSLFDSASGLDDDTSVSDLQVSHLQDEILQQSKGIEQFIRSTTKDEDNAPLSVLKSLFTLFKSELSVNLTLRKVLVEERKKAGLSNSRIQTLFHTLHREGFKDIKNFDEIVTVIKQQTAEINILMKNLKIFKKALREERHKNKHFAFHLSELEDEISVKQMNEEENSKKLSLFNEKVKKANNEIATLNHEIIIKRNKIIELEQTIHELEQTIHEREKNINEREMTIHDLEMKVQEQLNHQKDIQNQYSQEISKIKTKSDDNKMIYFTQITSLQKELESLKSQLNQQQKHHEQEITDLHSQYFTDVELIKNELNEKIKSLQFEKEEIGNNRKDELENHQRYNETMRQTLSEKDNLSLSQSKEIMRLKAKIAELEKSDADSSLNNLTLQKKIKKLNKKIKVLQIKIKDSCIDHDNEIDQLKIACQKQITRNENSLNSSFQSKVNQLEVTIRELRTKNEEQKSEIGNLRELVRKLSFNLQQEEADNARLQATLHMKKYVEHSSPISLQINTKKRSRSKRGCNERKFEEISSEFTSSSLSGNE
;
A
#
# COMPACT_ATOMS: atom_id res chain seq x y z
N MET A 1 -34.12 -31.21 37.71
CA MET A 1 -35.27 -30.51 38.33
C MET A 1 -35.67 -29.37 37.41
N ASN A 2 -36.97 -29.16 37.22
CA ASN A 2 -37.63 -28.25 36.27
C ASN A 2 -37.79 -28.80 34.85
N SER A 3 -38.65 -29.82 34.75
CA SER A 3 -39.33 -30.25 33.52
C SER A 3 -40.83 -30.15 33.77
N ILE A 4 -41.37 -28.92 33.78
CA ILE A 4 -42.81 -28.61 33.72
C ILE A 4 -42.94 -27.21 33.12
N ALA A 5 -42.85 -27.06 31.79
CA ALA A 5 -43.16 -25.77 31.14
C ALA A 5 -43.46 -25.83 29.63
N ASN A 6 -43.38 -26.98 28.95
CA ASN A 6 -43.44 -27.04 27.47
C ASN A 6 -44.71 -27.68 26.89
N SER A 7 -45.89 -27.45 27.49
CA SER A 7 -47.15 -27.94 26.87
C SER A 7 -48.32 -26.94 26.90
N LEU A 8 -48.08 -25.62 26.96
CA LEU A 8 -49.16 -24.66 27.18
C LEU A 8 -49.31 -23.55 26.12
N PHE A 9 -48.73 -23.68 24.93
CA PHE A 9 -48.78 -22.61 23.93
C PHE A 9 -49.17 -22.99 22.50
N ASP A 10 -49.59 -24.23 22.25
CA ASP A 10 -49.98 -24.69 20.89
C ASP A 10 -51.50 -24.83 20.70
N SER A 11 -52.30 -24.05 21.46
CA SER A 11 -53.77 -24.06 21.33
C SER A 11 -54.43 -22.71 21.63
N ALA A 12 -53.76 -21.60 21.35
CA ALA A 12 -54.32 -20.25 21.54
C ALA A 12 -54.81 -19.60 20.22
N SER A 13 -55.32 -20.41 19.30
CA SER A 13 -56.07 -19.93 18.13
C SER A 13 -57.35 -20.77 17.99
N GLY A 14 -58.35 -20.45 18.79
CA GLY A 14 -59.67 -21.07 18.69
C GLY A 14 -60.45 -20.96 20.00
N LEU A 15 -61.59 -20.28 19.91
CA LEU A 15 -62.72 -20.32 20.85
C LEU A 15 -62.59 -19.49 22.13
N ASP A 16 -62.62 -18.16 21.99
CA ASP A 16 -63.21 -17.26 23.01
C ASP A 16 -64.60 -16.78 22.53
N ASP A 17 -65.40 -17.73 22.02
CA ASP A 17 -66.78 -17.49 21.63
C ASP A 17 -67.71 -18.46 22.39
N ASP A 18 -67.54 -18.54 23.70
CA ASP A 18 -68.49 -19.23 24.58
C ASP A 18 -68.41 -18.68 26.02
N THR A 19 -69.13 -17.58 26.25
CA THR A 19 -70.01 -17.42 27.42
C THR A 19 -70.98 -16.27 27.14
N SER A 20 -72.04 -16.66 26.44
CA SER A 20 -73.29 -15.96 26.16
C SER A 20 -73.90 -15.23 27.39
N VAL A 21 -73.45 -14.01 27.63
CA VAL A 21 -74.35 -12.88 27.92
C VAL A 21 -73.77 -11.69 27.17
N SER A 22 -74.45 -11.19 26.13
CA SER A 22 -73.90 -10.08 25.36
C SER A 22 -73.77 -8.85 26.26
N ASP A 23 -72.68 -8.08 26.14
CA ASP A 23 -72.51 -6.83 26.90
C ASP A 23 -73.74 -5.90 26.73
N LEU A 24 -74.44 -6.04 25.61
CA LEU A 24 -75.72 -5.41 25.32
C LEU A 24 -76.86 -5.88 26.27
N GLN A 25 -76.99 -7.20 26.49
CA GLN A 25 -77.97 -7.76 27.44
C GLN A 25 -77.70 -7.30 28.87
N VAL A 26 -76.44 -7.24 29.28
CA VAL A 26 -76.14 -6.78 30.64
C VAL A 26 -76.29 -5.27 30.79
N SER A 27 -76.02 -4.48 29.73
CA SER A 27 -76.32 -3.04 29.73
C SER A 27 -77.83 -2.80 29.86
N HIS A 28 -78.64 -3.58 29.15
CA HIS A 28 -80.10 -3.49 29.24
C HIS A 28 -80.61 -3.81 30.65
N LEU A 29 -80.09 -4.88 31.27
CA LEU A 29 -80.42 -5.24 32.65
C LEU A 29 -80.01 -4.15 33.65
N GLN A 30 -78.87 -3.49 33.43
CA GLN A 30 -78.43 -2.37 34.27
C GLN A 30 -79.37 -1.16 34.17
N ASP A 31 -79.81 -0.82 32.97
CA ASP A 31 -80.77 0.27 32.75
C ASP A 31 -82.11 -0.04 33.44
N GLU A 32 -82.57 -1.29 33.35
CA GLU A 32 -83.79 -1.75 34.01
C GLU A 32 -83.66 -1.64 35.54
N ILE A 33 -82.56 -2.14 36.12
CA ILE A 33 -82.29 -2.05 37.56
C ILE A 33 -82.26 -0.58 38.01
N LEU A 34 -81.60 0.31 37.26
CA LEU A 34 -81.55 1.74 37.57
C LEU A 34 -82.94 2.39 37.49
N GLN A 35 -83.75 2.01 36.50
CA GLN A 35 -85.12 2.52 36.34
C GLN A 35 -86.03 2.06 37.48
N GLN A 36 -85.99 0.78 37.84
CA GLN A 36 -86.76 0.24 38.98
C GLN A 36 -86.30 0.89 40.30
N SER A 37 -84.99 1.09 40.47
CA SER A 37 -84.43 1.79 41.63
C SER A 37 -84.95 3.23 41.76
N LYS A 38 -85.09 3.96 40.64
CA LYS A 38 -85.71 5.30 40.66
C LYS A 38 -87.17 5.25 41.10
N GLY A 39 -87.93 4.24 40.66
CA GLY A 39 -89.32 4.05 41.11
C GLY A 39 -89.43 3.79 42.61
N ILE A 40 -88.57 2.92 43.14
CA ILE A 40 -88.49 2.62 44.59
C ILE A 40 -88.07 3.88 45.37
N GLU A 41 -87.10 4.64 44.87
CA GLU A 41 -86.67 5.88 45.50
C GLU A 41 -87.79 6.92 45.55
N GLN A 42 -88.54 7.09 44.46
CA GLN A 42 -89.68 8.01 44.42
C GLN A 42 -90.78 7.59 45.38
N PHE A 43 -91.05 6.29 45.50
CA PHE A 43 -91.99 5.73 46.47
C PHE A 43 -91.54 6.00 47.92
N ILE A 44 -90.27 5.77 48.23
CA ILE A 44 -89.70 6.06 49.55
C ILE A 44 -89.77 7.57 49.86
N ARG A 45 -89.55 8.44 48.86
CA ARG A 45 -89.63 9.90 49.01
C ARG A 45 -91.05 10.41 49.19
N SER A 46 -92.04 9.83 48.52
CA SER A 46 -93.45 10.26 48.62
C SER A 46 -94.14 9.82 49.91
N THR A 47 -93.63 8.77 50.57
CA THR A 47 -94.15 8.21 51.83
C THR A 47 -93.56 8.85 53.09
N THR A 48 -92.75 9.91 52.95
CA THR A 48 -92.03 10.62 54.03
C THR A 48 -92.90 11.39 55.04
N LYS A 49 -94.23 11.30 54.98
CA LYS A 49 -95.11 11.99 55.94
C LYS A 49 -95.32 11.25 57.26
N ASP A 50 -94.95 9.97 57.37
CA ASP A 50 -94.97 9.19 58.62
C ASP A 50 -93.56 8.67 58.94
N GLU A 51 -92.79 9.44 59.72
CA GLU A 51 -91.42 9.09 60.12
C GLU A 51 -91.34 7.92 61.12
N ASP A 52 -92.44 7.56 61.79
CA ASP A 52 -92.46 6.53 62.85
C ASP A 52 -92.79 5.10 62.37
N ASN A 53 -92.91 4.89 61.05
CA ASN A 53 -93.25 3.56 60.51
C ASN A 53 -91.98 2.68 60.38
N ALA A 54 -91.71 1.85 61.38
CA ALA A 54 -90.50 1.00 61.45
C ALA A 54 -90.20 0.17 60.17
N PRO A 55 -91.19 -0.43 59.47
CA PRO A 55 -90.95 -1.10 58.18
C PRO A 55 -90.40 -0.17 57.09
N LEU A 56 -90.84 1.09 57.06
CA LEU A 56 -90.36 2.07 56.08
C LEU A 56 -88.92 2.50 56.37
N SER A 57 -88.53 2.57 57.65
CA SER A 57 -87.14 2.83 58.06
C SER A 57 -86.21 1.68 57.62
N VAL A 58 -86.62 0.43 57.83
CA VAL A 58 -85.85 -0.74 57.35
C VAL A 58 -85.72 -0.75 55.82
N LEU A 59 -86.80 -0.41 55.09
CA LEU A 59 -86.75 -0.29 53.63
C LEU A 59 -85.80 0.83 53.17
N LYS A 60 -85.80 1.98 53.85
CA LYS A 60 -84.84 3.08 53.59
C LYS A 60 -83.39 2.61 53.78
N SER A 61 -83.09 1.89 54.86
CA SER A 61 -81.75 1.35 55.13
C SER A 61 -81.34 0.29 54.10
N LEU A 62 -82.20 -0.66 53.77
CA LEU A 62 -81.92 -1.68 52.74
C LEU A 62 -81.72 -1.04 51.36
N PHE A 63 -82.53 -0.05 51.00
CA PHE A 63 -82.38 0.65 49.73
C PHE A 63 -81.10 1.49 49.67
N THR A 64 -80.67 2.06 50.80
CA THR A 64 -79.37 2.76 50.90
C THR A 64 -78.20 1.79 50.73
N LEU A 65 -78.28 0.61 51.36
CA LEU A 65 -77.28 -0.44 51.20
C LEU A 65 -77.23 -0.92 49.74
N PHE A 66 -78.38 -1.22 49.15
CA PHE A 66 -78.50 -1.60 47.74
C PHE A 66 -77.89 -0.56 46.80
N LYS A 67 -78.15 0.74 47.02
CA LYS A 67 -77.53 1.82 46.24
C LYS A 67 -76.01 1.83 46.37
N SER A 68 -75.49 1.62 47.57
CA SER A 68 -74.05 1.58 47.80
C SER A 68 -73.39 0.39 47.10
N GLU A 69 -73.96 -0.81 47.19
CA GLU A 69 -73.46 -2.01 46.49
C GLU A 69 -73.59 -1.88 44.97
N LEU A 70 -74.72 -1.36 44.48
CA LEU A 70 -74.92 -1.13 43.04
C LEU A 70 -73.89 -0.13 42.52
N SER A 71 -73.62 0.96 43.25
CA SER A 71 -72.60 1.94 42.89
C SER A 71 -71.20 1.33 42.85
N VAL A 72 -70.84 0.49 43.83
CA VAL A 72 -69.53 -0.19 43.85
C VAL A 72 -69.41 -1.15 42.67
N ASN A 73 -70.44 -1.95 42.40
CA ASN A 73 -70.44 -2.89 41.28
C ASN A 73 -70.35 -2.19 39.92
N LEU A 74 -71.05 -1.07 39.73
CA LEU A 74 -70.94 -0.26 38.52
C LEU A 74 -69.53 0.31 38.34
N THR A 75 -68.91 0.81 39.41
CA THR A 75 -67.53 1.29 39.38
C THR A 75 -66.53 0.18 39.05
N LEU A 76 -66.63 -0.98 39.70
CA LEU A 76 -65.75 -2.13 39.44
C LEU A 76 -65.88 -2.59 37.98
N ARG A 77 -67.10 -2.65 37.45
CA ARG A 77 -67.30 -3.02 36.05
C ARG A 77 -66.70 -2.00 35.10
N LYS A 78 -66.85 -0.71 35.37
CA LYS A 78 -66.22 0.35 34.57
C LYS A 78 -64.70 0.20 34.56
N VAL A 79 -64.08 -0.04 35.72
CA VAL A 79 -62.64 -0.31 35.82
C VAL A 79 -62.25 -1.56 35.04
N LEU A 80 -62.99 -2.66 35.16
CA LEU A 80 -62.72 -3.90 34.40
C LEU A 80 -62.82 -3.71 32.89
N VAL A 81 -63.81 -2.96 32.41
CA VAL A 81 -63.97 -2.64 30.99
C VAL A 81 -62.83 -1.75 30.50
N GLU A 82 -62.44 -0.73 31.27
CA GLU A 82 -61.30 0.13 30.96
C GLU A 82 -59.98 -0.66 30.93
N GLU A 83 -59.75 -1.57 31.87
CA GLU A 83 -58.58 -2.45 31.90
C GLU A 83 -58.57 -3.45 30.74
N ARG A 84 -59.71 -4.05 30.38
CA ARG A 84 -59.82 -4.88 29.17
C ARG A 84 -59.49 -4.09 27.90
N LYS A 85 -59.95 -2.84 27.79
CA LYS A 85 -59.61 -1.96 26.66
C LYS A 85 -58.11 -1.63 26.63
N LYS A 86 -57.49 -1.36 27.77
CA LYS A 86 -56.03 -1.15 27.87
C LYS A 86 -55.21 -2.40 27.52
N ALA A 87 -55.66 -3.57 27.95
CA ALA A 87 -55.03 -4.85 27.60
C ALA A 87 -55.11 -5.13 26.09
N GLY A 88 -56.27 -4.86 25.47
CA GLY A 88 -56.43 -4.96 24.02
C GLY A 88 -55.51 -4.01 23.23
N LEU A 89 -55.36 -2.76 23.68
CA LEU A 89 -54.43 -1.79 23.09
C LEU A 89 -52.96 -2.19 23.27
N SER A 90 -52.64 -2.86 24.36
CA SER A 90 -51.28 -3.37 24.62
C SER A 90 -50.96 -4.53 23.68
N ASN A 91 -51.92 -5.42 23.45
CA ASN A 91 -51.75 -6.56 22.55
C ASN A 91 -51.61 -6.11 21.07
N SER A 92 -52.40 -5.12 20.63
CA SER A 92 -52.26 -4.57 19.28
C SER A 92 -50.92 -3.87 19.05
N ARG A 93 -50.38 -3.18 20.05
CA ARG A 93 -49.03 -2.60 20.00
C ARG A 93 -47.94 -3.67 19.90
N ILE A 94 -48.07 -4.76 20.65
CA ILE A 94 -47.13 -5.90 20.59
C ILE A 94 -47.16 -6.53 19.19
N GLN A 95 -48.35 -6.81 18.64
CA GLN A 95 -48.47 -7.32 17.27
C GLN A 95 -47.88 -6.38 16.22
N THR A 96 -48.12 -5.07 16.36
CA THR A 96 -47.54 -4.05 15.47
C THR A 96 -46.01 -4.03 15.54
N LEU A 97 -45.44 -4.21 16.74
CA LEU A 97 -43.99 -4.32 16.93
C LEU A 97 -43.41 -5.53 16.20
N PHE A 98 -43.98 -6.72 16.38
CA PHE A 98 -43.52 -7.93 15.69
C PHE A 98 -43.69 -7.84 14.16
N HIS A 99 -44.79 -7.27 13.68
CA HIS A 99 -44.95 -7.00 12.24
C HIS A 99 -43.90 -6.04 11.70
N THR A 100 -43.56 -4.99 12.46
CA THR A 100 -42.50 -4.04 12.06
C THR A 100 -41.15 -4.75 12.02
N LEU A 101 -40.82 -5.55 13.04
CA LEU A 101 -39.58 -6.34 13.08
C LEU A 101 -39.47 -7.32 11.90
N HIS A 102 -40.55 -8.02 11.56
CA HIS A 102 -40.58 -8.89 10.38
C HIS A 102 -40.39 -8.12 9.07
N ARG A 103 -40.98 -6.92 8.95
CA ARG A 103 -40.81 -6.05 7.77
C ARG A 103 -39.36 -5.58 7.62
N GLU A 104 -38.69 -5.27 8.72
CA GLU A 104 -37.27 -4.89 8.74
C GLU A 104 -36.31 -6.10 8.57
N GLY A 105 -36.84 -7.30 8.27
CA GLY A 105 -36.05 -8.48 7.91
C GLY A 105 -35.85 -9.50 9.03
N PHE A 106 -36.35 -9.24 10.25
CA PHE A 106 -36.25 -10.18 11.37
C PHE A 106 -37.37 -11.22 11.33
N LYS A 107 -37.37 -12.09 10.32
CA LYS A 107 -38.44 -13.07 10.06
C LYS A 107 -38.57 -14.17 11.12
N ASP A 108 -37.49 -14.46 11.85
CA ASP A 108 -37.43 -15.62 12.76
C ASP A 108 -37.77 -15.30 14.22
N ILE A 109 -38.00 -14.02 14.57
CA ILE A 109 -38.27 -13.60 15.94
C ILE A 109 -39.76 -13.80 16.27
N LYS A 110 -40.05 -14.69 17.20
CA LYS A 110 -41.41 -15.08 17.63
C LYS A 110 -41.77 -14.57 19.02
N ASN A 111 -40.77 -14.23 19.83
CA ASN A 111 -40.97 -13.79 21.22
C ASN A 111 -39.96 -12.71 21.65
N PHE A 112 -40.21 -12.10 22.80
CA PHE A 112 -39.35 -11.03 23.33
C PHE A 112 -37.97 -11.53 23.77
N ASP A 113 -37.83 -12.78 24.20
CA ASP A 113 -36.54 -13.33 24.60
C ASP A 113 -35.58 -13.47 23.41
N GLU A 114 -36.12 -13.81 22.24
CA GLU A 114 -35.39 -13.80 20.96
C GLU A 114 -34.98 -12.38 20.56
N ILE A 115 -35.87 -11.38 20.73
CA ILE A 115 -35.49 -9.96 20.52
C ILE A 115 -34.31 -9.59 21.42
N VAL A 116 -34.37 -9.93 22.71
CA VAL A 116 -33.29 -9.64 23.67
C VAL A 116 -32.00 -10.37 23.29
N THR A 117 -32.09 -11.59 22.78
CA THR A 117 -30.94 -12.38 22.34
C THR A 117 -30.28 -11.75 21.11
N VAL A 118 -31.07 -11.35 20.11
CA VAL A 118 -30.60 -10.65 18.91
C VAL A 118 -29.93 -9.31 19.29
N ILE A 119 -30.54 -8.54 20.19
CA ILE A 119 -29.95 -7.27 20.67
C ILE A 119 -28.61 -7.52 21.38
N LYS A 120 -28.52 -8.55 22.22
CA LYS A 120 -27.26 -8.90 22.91
C LYS A 120 -26.18 -9.32 21.93
N GLN A 121 -26.54 -10.12 20.92
CA GLN A 121 -25.61 -10.53 19.86
C GLN A 121 -25.12 -9.32 19.05
N GLN A 122 -26.02 -8.47 18.57
CA GLN A 122 -25.67 -7.24 17.85
C GLN A 122 -24.78 -6.32 18.70
N THR A 123 -25.07 -6.22 20.00
CA THR A 123 -24.24 -5.43 20.94
C THR A 123 -22.81 -6.01 21.04
N ALA A 124 -22.67 -7.33 21.07
CA ALA A 124 -21.36 -7.98 21.07
C ALA A 124 -20.59 -7.74 19.76
N GLU A 125 -21.27 -7.86 18.61
CA GLU A 125 -20.69 -7.58 17.29
C GLU A 125 -20.23 -6.11 17.16
N ILE A 126 -21.06 -5.16 17.59
CA ILE A 126 -20.71 -3.73 17.65
C ILE A 126 -19.46 -3.51 18.52
N ASN A 127 -19.37 -4.17 19.67
CA ASN A 127 -18.20 -4.07 20.54
C ASN A 127 -16.92 -4.61 19.89
N ILE A 128 -17.02 -5.71 19.13
CA ILE A 128 -15.89 -6.26 18.35
C ILE A 128 -15.47 -5.26 17.27
N LEU A 129 -16.43 -4.72 16.50
CA LEU A 129 -16.17 -3.70 15.48
C LEU A 129 -15.50 -2.46 16.07
N MET A 130 -15.98 -1.97 17.21
CA MET A 130 -15.39 -0.85 17.93
C MET A 130 -13.95 -1.11 18.38
N LYS A 131 -13.65 -2.34 18.82
CA LYS A 131 -12.28 -2.75 19.17
C LYS A 131 -11.37 -2.78 17.94
N ASN A 132 -11.85 -3.34 16.83
CA ASN A 132 -11.11 -3.36 15.57
C ASN A 132 -10.84 -1.94 15.06
N LEU A 133 -11.83 -1.04 15.13
CA LEU A 133 -11.68 0.36 14.74
C LEU A 133 -10.60 1.08 15.56
N LYS A 134 -10.46 0.78 16.87
CA LYS A 134 -9.36 1.30 17.69
C LYS A 134 -7.99 0.78 17.22
N ILE A 135 -7.90 -0.51 16.86
CA ILE A 135 -6.67 -1.11 16.32
C ILE A 135 -6.30 -0.44 14.99
N PHE A 136 -7.26 -0.30 14.06
CA PHE A 136 -7.05 0.39 12.79
C PHE A 136 -6.62 1.84 12.96
N LYS A 137 -7.23 2.59 13.89
CA LYS A 137 -6.79 3.96 14.22
C LYS A 137 -5.34 4.00 14.72
N LYS A 138 -4.90 3.01 15.49
CA LYS A 138 -3.51 2.92 15.96
C LYS A 138 -2.56 2.64 14.79
N ALA A 139 -2.87 1.64 13.96
CA ALA A 139 -2.08 1.32 12.78
C ALA A 139 -1.98 2.51 11.81
N LEU A 140 -3.08 3.24 11.59
CA LEU A 140 -3.10 4.44 10.74
C LEU A 140 -2.20 5.57 11.29
N ARG A 141 -2.13 5.73 12.62
CA ARG A 141 -1.22 6.71 13.24
C ARG A 141 0.24 6.31 13.06
N GLU A 142 0.57 5.04 13.28
CA GLU A 142 1.91 4.50 13.06
C GLU A 142 2.35 4.71 11.60
N GLU A 143 1.45 4.44 10.65
CA GLU A 143 1.74 4.64 9.23
C GLU A 143 1.92 6.11 8.86
N ARG A 144 1.11 7.02 9.44
CA ARG A 144 1.32 8.48 9.30
C ARG A 144 2.68 8.92 9.83
N HIS A 145 3.16 8.34 10.93
CA HIS A 145 4.49 8.65 11.47
C HIS A 145 5.60 8.17 10.53
N LYS A 146 5.50 6.94 10.00
CA LYS A 146 6.44 6.46 8.97
C LYS A 146 6.43 7.35 7.73
N ASN A 147 5.25 7.77 7.28
CA ASN A 147 5.13 8.60 6.09
C ASN A 147 5.75 10.00 6.28
N LYS A 148 5.61 10.58 7.49
CA LYS A 148 6.33 11.81 7.85
C LYS A 148 7.85 11.62 7.83
N HIS A 149 8.32 10.48 8.33
CA HIS A 149 9.75 10.14 8.31
C HIS A 149 10.27 9.95 6.88
N PHE A 150 9.50 9.33 5.99
CA PHE A 150 9.86 9.22 4.58
C PHE A 150 9.87 10.58 3.88
N ALA A 151 8.89 11.45 4.16
CA ALA A 151 8.87 12.80 3.62
C ALA A 151 10.11 13.62 4.06
N PHE A 152 10.54 13.46 5.31
CA PHE A 152 11.77 14.08 5.81
C PHE A 152 13.01 13.56 5.08
N HIS A 153 13.16 12.24 4.93
CA HIS A 153 14.28 11.67 4.16
C HIS A 153 14.27 12.06 2.68
N LEU A 154 13.10 12.20 2.06
CA LEU A 154 13.00 12.70 0.68
C LEU A 154 13.51 14.14 0.59
N SER A 155 13.18 14.99 1.55
CA SER A 155 13.71 16.36 1.64
C SER A 155 15.24 16.38 1.79
N GLU A 156 15.81 15.52 2.65
CA GLU A 156 17.27 15.41 2.79
C GLU A 156 17.95 14.97 1.49
N LEU A 157 17.36 14.02 0.77
CA LEU A 157 17.87 13.56 -0.52
C LEU A 157 17.76 14.65 -1.60
N GLU A 158 16.68 15.44 -1.61
CA GLU A 158 16.53 16.58 -2.51
C GLU A 158 17.62 17.64 -2.26
N ASP A 159 17.92 17.94 -0.98
CA ASP A 159 19.00 18.85 -0.61
C ASP A 159 20.38 18.30 -1.04
N GLU A 160 20.65 17.00 -0.83
CA GLU A 160 21.88 16.36 -1.29
C GLU A 160 22.04 16.40 -2.82
N ILE A 161 20.94 16.20 -3.57
CA ILE A 161 20.94 16.30 -5.03
C ILE A 161 21.25 17.73 -5.46
N SER A 162 20.66 18.74 -4.80
CA SER A 162 20.91 20.15 -5.10
C SER A 162 22.39 20.51 -4.88
N VAL A 163 23.00 20.05 -3.78
CA VAL A 163 24.43 20.24 -3.51
C VAL A 163 25.30 19.56 -4.57
N LYS A 164 24.95 18.33 -4.99
CA LYS A 164 25.69 17.63 -6.05
C LYS A 164 25.62 18.35 -7.39
N GLN A 165 24.46 18.90 -7.76
CA GLN A 165 24.31 19.68 -8.99
C GLN A 165 25.17 20.95 -8.97
N MET A 166 25.19 21.68 -7.85
CA MET A 166 26.07 22.85 -7.71
C MET A 166 27.55 22.49 -7.86
N ASN A 167 27.98 21.37 -7.26
CA ASN A 167 29.35 20.88 -7.40
C ASN A 167 29.66 20.45 -8.84
N GLU A 168 28.70 19.84 -9.55
CA GLU A 168 28.86 19.44 -10.95
C GLU A 168 28.98 20.67 -11.87
N GLU A 169 28.20 21.72 -11.63
CA GLU A 169 28.36 23.00 -12.31
C GLU A 169 29.73 23.65 -12.03
N GLU A 170 30.19 23.63 -10.79
CA GLU A 170 31.52 24.15 -10.43
C GLU A 170 32.63 23.36 -11.11
N ASN A 171 32.51 22.03 -11.14
CA ASN A 171 33.46 21.16 -11.84
C ASN A 171 33.43 21.37 -13.35
N SER A 172 32.25 21.59 -13.95
CA SER A 172 32.11 21.95 -15.36
C SER A 172 32.81 23.27 -15.68
N LYS A 173 32.66 24.30 -14.82
CA LYS A 173 33.40 25.57 -14.94
C LYS A 173 34.91 25.36 -14.83
N LYS A 174 35.38 24.57 -13.85
CA LYS A 174 36.81 24.23 -13.71
C LYS A 174 37.36 23.49 -14.93
N LEU A 175 36.60 22.53 -15.48
CA LEU A 175 36.97 21.77 -16.67
C LEU A 175 37.04 22.67 -17.91
N SER A 176 36.10 23.61 -18.07
CA SER A 176 36.12 24.61 -19.12
C SER A 176 37.39 25.47 -19.06
N LEU A 177 37.72 25.97 -17.86
CA LEU A 177 38.93 26.78 -17.63
C LEU A 177 40.21 25.97 -17.91
N PHE A 178 40.23 24.70 -17.51
CA PHE A 178 41.35 23.80 -17.79
C PHE A 178 41.51 23.56 -19.29
N ASN A 179 40.42 23.30 -20.02
CA ASN A 179 40.44 23.15 -21.47
C ASN A 179 40.95 24.41 -22.18
N GLU A 180 40.61 25.60 -21.69
CA GLU A 180 41.14 26.86 -22.21
C GLU A 180 42.65 26.97 -22.00
N LYS A 181 43.15 26.63 -20.81
CA LYS A 181 44.60 26.57 -20.52
C LYS A 181 45.33 25.57 -21.42
N VAL A 182 44.75 24.39 -21.64
CA VAL A 182 45.31 23.38 -22.55
C VAL A 182 45.36 23.90 -23.99
N LYS A 183 44.30 24.57 -24.47
CA LYS A 183 44.31 25.21 -25.80
C LYS A 183 45.42 26.26 -25.91
N LYS A 184 45.60 27.09 -24.89
CA LYS A 184 46.66 28.10 -24.88
C LYS A 184 48.06 27.47 -24.91
N ALA A 185 48.31 26.47 -24.08
CA ALA A 185 49.58 25.73 -24.07
C ALA A 185 49.85 25.04 -25.42
N ASN A 186 48.82 24.45 -26.04
CA ASN A 186 48.96 23.84 -27.37
C ASN A 186 49.32 24.87 -28.45
N ASN A 187 48.73 26.07 -28.39
CA ASN A 187 49.11 27.17 -29.30
C ASN A 187 50.56 27.60 -29.06
N GLU A 188 51.00 27.73 -27.80
CA GLU A 188 52.39 28.06 -27.45
C GLU A 188 53.38 27.02 -27.97
N ILE A 189 53.06 25.71 -27.82
CA ILE A 189 53.84 24.60 -28.38
C ILE A 189 53.92 24.70 -29.90
N ALA A 190 52.81 25.05 -30.58
CA ALA A 190 52.81 25.22 -32.03
C ALA A 190 53.73 26.37 -32.48
N THR A 191 53.73 27.51 -31.78
CA THR A 191 54.66 28.62 -32.06
C THR A 191 56.12 28.23 -31.81
N LEU A 192 56.42 27.56 -30.69
CA LEU A 192 57.78 27.10 -30.40
C LEU A 192 58.27 26.08 -31.44
N ASN A 193 57.42 25.16 -31.88
CA ASN A 193 57.75 24.23 -32.96
C ASN A 193 58.06 24.95 -34.28
N HIS A 194 57.30 26.00 -34.61
CA HIS A 194 57.59 26.82 -35.78
C HIS A 194 58.94 27.52 -35.66
N GLU A 195 59.26 28.07 -34.49
CA GLU A 195 60.56 28.72 -34.24
C GLU A 195 61.72 27.71 -34.32
N ILE A 196 61.56 26.49 -33.80
CA ILE A 196 62.55 25.41 -33.92
C ILE A 196 62.80 25.07 -35.39
N ILE A 197 61.75 25.00 -36.22
CA ILE A 197 61.88 24.74 -37.66
C ILE A 197 62.69 25.86 -38.33
N ILE A 198 62.40 27.13 -38.03
CA ILE A 198 63.15 28.28 -38.55
C ILE A 198 64.63 28.18 -38.15
N LYS A 199 64.93 27.93 -36.87
CA LYS A 199 66.31 27.80 -36.38
C LYS A 199 67.05 26.62 -37.02
N ARG A 200 66.38 25.47 -37.21
CA ARG A 200 66.95 24.31 -37.91
C ARG A 200 67.31 24.64 -39.36
N ASN A 201 66.41 25.32 -40.08
CA ASN A 201 66.72 25.75 -41.44
C ASN A 201 67.93 26.68 -41.47
N LYS A 202 68.04 27.58 -40.48
CA LYS A 202 69.20 28.48 -40.39
C LYS A 202 70.51 27.74 -40.11
N ILE A 203 70.48 26.70 -39.28
CA ILE A 203 71.64 25.84 -39.04
C ILE A 203 72.07 25.17 -40.35
N ILE A 204 71.13 24.62 -41.12
CA ILE A 204 71.42 23.98 -42.42
C ILE A 204 72.09 24.98 -43.38
N GLU A 205 71.60 26.23 -43.45
CA GLU A 205 72.23 27.28 -44.27
C GLU A 205 73.68 27.57 -43.83
N LEU A 206 73.91 27.64 -42.51
CA LEU A 206 75.25 27.88 -41.96
C LEU A 206 76.18 26.70 -42.22
N GLU A 207 75.70 25.46 -42.10
CA GLU A 207 76.44 24.24 -42.44
C GLU A 207 76.86 24.22 -43.91
N GLN A 208 75.97 24.65 -44.82
CA GLN A 208 76.32 24.82 -46.25
C GLN A 208 77.42 25.86 -46.44
N THR A 209 77.31 27.00 -45.76
CA THR A 209 78.31 28.08 -45.84
C THR A 209 79.68 27.61 -45.31
N ILE A 210 79.69 26.85 -44.21
CA ILE A 210 80.91 26.24 -43.66
C ILE A 210 81.54 25.31 -44.70
N HIS A 211 80.74 24.46 -45.35
CA HIS A 211 81.24 23.54 -46.37
C HIS A 211 81.86 24.27 -47.57
N GLU A 212 81.26 25.36 -48.03
CA GLU A 212 81.82 26.21 -49.10
C GLU A 212 83.16 26.86 -48.69
N LEU A 213 83.25 27.34 -47.45
CA LEU A 213 84.49 27.89 -46.90
C LEU A 213 85.58 26.83 -46.76
N GLU A 214 85.24 25.62 -46.31
CA GLU A 214 86.18 24.49 -46.23
C GLU A 214 86.75 24.13 -47.61
N GLN A 215 85.91 24.10 -48.66
CA GLN A 215 86.38 23.89 -50.04
C GLN A 215 87.34 25.00 -50.49
N THR A 216 87.01 26.26 -50.18
CA THR A 216 87.85 27.43 -50.50
C THR A 216 89.20 27.37 -49.79
N ILE A 217 89.21 26.96 -48.52
CA ILE A 217 90.45 26.76 -47.74
C ILE A 217 91.30 25.68 -48.40
N HIS A 218 90.69 24.54 -48.76
CA HIS A 218 91.42 23.44 -49.38
C HIS A 218 92.04 23.83 -50.73
N GLU A 219 91.34 24.62 -51.53
CA GLU A 219 91.86 25.16 -52.79
C GLU A 219 93.02 26.15 -52.56
N ARG A 220 92.94 26.97 -51.51
CA ARG A 220 94.06 27.84 -51.11
C ARG A 220 95.26 27.06 -50.59
N GLU A 221 95.06 26.02 -49.79
CA GLU A 221 96.13 25.13 -49.33
C GLU A 221 96.86 24.49 -50.50
N LYS A 222 96.12 24.02 -51.52
CA LYS A 222 96.70 23.50 -52.75
C LYS A 222 97.55 24.56 -53.46
N ASN A 223 97.04 25.78 -53.61
CA ASN A 223 97.79 26.88 -54.21
C ASN A 223 99.04 27.26 -53.39
N ILE A 224 98.98 27.19 -52.06
CA ILE A 224 100.14 27.41 -51.19
C ILE A 224 101.18 26.33 -51.44
N ASN A 225 100.81 25.05 -51.44
CA ASN A 225 101.73 23.95 -51.73
C ASN A 225 102.39 24.10 -53.11
N GLU A 226 101.64 24.51 -54.13
CA GLU A 226 102.19 24.78 -55.46
C GLU A 226 103.22 25.93 -55.43
N ARG A 227 102.94 26.99 -54.68
CA ARG A 227 103.88 28.11 -54.46
C ARG A 227 105.10 27.70 -53.65
N GLU A 228 104.94 26.89 -52.62
CA GLU A 228 106.05 26.34 -51.84
C GLU A 228 106.97 25.49 -52.70
N MET A 229 106.43 24.66 -53.60
CA MET A 229 107.25 23.96 -54.59
C MET A 229 107.99 24.92 -55.52
N THR A 230 107.34 26.02 -55.95
CA THR A 230 108.01 27.01 -56.82
C THR A 230 109.10 27.78 -56.07
N ILE A 231 108.87 28.11 -54.80
CA ILE A 231 109.88 28.71 -53.92
C ILE A 231 111.06 27.76 -53.77
N HIS A 232 110.81 26.47 -53.51
CA HIS A 232 111.87 25.47 -53.40
C HIS A 232 112.70 25.35 -54.69
N ASP A 233 112.04 25.40 -55.85
CA ASP A 233 112.71 25.37 -57.16
C ASP A 233 113.56 26.63 -57.41
N LEU A 234 113.10 27.79 -56.93
CA LEU A 234 113.83 29.05 -56.96
C LEU A 234 115.00 29.05 -55.95
N GLU A 235 114.81 28.49 -54.76
CA GLU A 235 115.87 28.31 -53.76
C GLU A 235 116.99 27.42 -54.30
N MET A 236 116.66 26.34 -55.00
CA MET A 236 117.63 25.50 -55.71
C MET A 236 118.42 26.29 -56.76
N LYS A 237 117.75 27.14 -57.56
CA LYS A 237 118.41 28.02 -58.54
C LYS A 237 119.28 29.10 -57.90
N VAL A 238 118.84 29.68 -56.79
CA VAL A 238 119.65 30.64 -56.01
C VAL A 238 120.87 29.95 -55.44
N GLN A 239 120.74 28.71 -54.96
CA GLN A 239 121.87 27.92 -54.47
C GLN A 239 122.86 27.54 -55.59
N GLU A 240 122.37 27.25 -56.80
CA GLU A 240 123.21 27.07 -58.00
C GLU A 240 123.94 28.37 -58.38
N GLN A 241 123.28 29.52 -58.32
CA GLN A 241 123.91 30.82 -58.55
C GLN A 241 124.95 31.17 -57.48
N LEU A 242 124.70 30.82 -56.21
CA LEU A 242 125.65 31.01 -55.12
C LEU A 242 126.92 30.16 -55.32
N ASN A 243 126.78 28.96 -55.88
CA ASN A 243 127.91 28.11 -56.27
C ASN A 243 128.66 28.71 -57.48
N HIS A 244 127.97 29.28 -58.47
CA HIS A 244 128.60 29.95 -59.62
C HIS A 244 129.33 31.25 -59.21
N GLN A 245 128.83 31.96 -58.20
CA GLN A 245 129.47 33.15 -57.63
C GLN A 245 130.75 32.78 -56.84
N LYS A 246 130.76 31.63 -56.14
CA LYS A 246 131.97 31.06 -55.52
C LYS A 246 133.03 30.66 -56.56
N ASP A 247 132.63 30.23 -57.76
CA ASP A 247 133.55 29.89 -58.85
C ASP A 247 134.18 31.14 -59.51
N ILE A 248 133.44 32.26 -59.58
CA ILE A 248 133.96 33.55 -60.11
C ILE A 248 134.86 34.27 -59.08
N GLN A 249 134.58 34.16 -57.78
CA GLN A 249 135.41 34.74 -56.72
C GLN A 249 136.77 34.02 -56.55
N ASN A 250 136.86 32.75 -56.96
CA ASN A 250 138.12 31.99 -57.05
C ASN A 250 138.95 32.29 -58.31
N GLN A 251 138.42 33.01 -59.32
CA GLN A 251 139.17 33.43 -60.52
C GLN A 251 139.72 34.86 -60.46
N TYR A 252 139.23 35.73 -59.57
CA TYR A 252 139.69 37.13 -59.46
C TYR A 252 140.73 37.41 -58.34
N SER A 253 141.10 36.40 -57.55
CA SER A 253 142.02 36.55 -56.41
C SER A 253 143.50 36.28 -56.74
N GLN A 254 143.89 36.21 -58.03
CA GLN A 254 145.27 35.86 -58.44
C GLN A 254 145.93 36.72 -59.52
N GLU A 255 145.34 37.84 -59.98
CA GLU A 255 145.91 38.57 -61.14
C GLU A 255 145.93 40.11 -61.06
N ILE A 256 146.16 40.72 -59.89
CA ILE A 256 146.55 42.15 -59.82
C ILE A 256 147.70 42.38 -58.83
N SER A 257 148.92 42.03 -59.25
CA SER A 257 150.14 42.68 -58.73
C SER A 257 151.25 42.66 -59.79
N LYS A 258 151.96 43.80 -59.94
CA LYS A 258 153.09 44.12 -60.85
C LYS A 258 152.62 44.74 -62.18
N ILE A 259 152.65 46.06 -62.34
CA ILE A 259 153.83 46.89 -62.73
C ILE A 259 153.25 48.28 -63.08
N LYS A 260 153.87 49.47 -62.95
CA LYS A 260 155.09 50.06 -62.37
C LYS A 260 154.87 51.58 -62.56
N THR A 261 155.07 52.43 -61.56
CA THR A 261 156.18 53.44 -61.44
C THR A 261 156.80 53.90 -62.77
N LYS A 262 156.97 55.18 -63.11
CA LYS A 262 157.66 56.26 -62.37
C LYS A 262 157.63 57.55 -63.22
N SER A 263 157.58 58.75 -62.61
CA SER A 263 158.51 59.88 -62.84
C SER A 263 158.02 61.12 -62.07
N ASP A 264 158.92 61.69 -61.27
CA ASP A 264 158.73 62.82 -60.37
C ASP A 264 158.78 64.20 -61.08
N ASP A 265 158.43 65.22 -60.29
CA ASP A 265 158.39 66.68 -60.51
C ASP A 265 156.98 67.23 -60.86
N ASN A 266 156.35 68.16 -60.14
CA ASN A 266 156.84 69.12 -59.16
C ASN A 266 155.64 69.69 -58.35
N LYS A 267 155.57 69.35 -57.06
CA LYS A 267 155.08 70.12 -55.88
C LYS A 267 153.80 70.99 -55.87
N MET A 268 153.00 71.08 -56.94
CA MET A 268 151.71 71.82 -56.95
C MET A 268 150.45 70.92 -56.89
N ILE A 269 150.61 69.60 -57.03
CA ILE A 269 149.49 68.63 -57.05
C ILE A 269 149.07 68.16 -55.65
N TYR A 270 149.96 68.18 -54.67
CA TYR A 270 149.65 67.74 -53.30
C TYR A 270 148.61 68.61 -52.60
N PHE A 271 148.49 69.90 -52.96
CA PHE A 271 147.43 70.74 -52.42
C PHE A 271 146.06 70.35 -53.01
N THR A 272 146.00 70.02 -54.31
CA THR A 272 144.76 69.60 -54.99
C THR A 272 144.30 68.21 -54.56
N GLN A 273 145.22 67.25 -54.32
CA GLN A 273 144.88 65.92 -53.80
C GLN A 273 144.52 65.94 -52.31
N ILE A 274 145.18 66.77 -51.49
CA ILE A 274 144.75 66.95 -50.09
C ILE A 274 143.36 67.61 -50.05
N THR A 275 143.07 68.56 -50.95
CA THR A 275 141.74 69.17 -51.04
C THR A 275 140.69 68.19 -51.59
N SER A 276 141.02 67.31 -52.54
CA SER A 276 140.09 66.31 -53.05
C SER A 276 139.81 65.21 -52.03
N LEU A 277 140.84 64.72 -51.34
CA LEU A 277 140.70 63.74 -50.27
C LEU A 277 139.99 64.33 -49.06
N GLN A 278 140.20 65.60 -48.71
CA GLN A 278 139.40 66.30 -47.69
C GLN A 278 137.94 66.44 -48.11
N LYS A 279 137.65 66.77 -49.37
CA LYS A 279 136.26 66.78 -49.89
C LYS A 279 135.62 65.40 -49.89
N GLU A 280 136.38 64.36 -50.19
CA GLU A 280 135.91 62.97 -50.16
C GLU A 280 135.68 62.49 -48.72
N LEU A 281 136.56 62.86 -47.78
CA LEU A 281 136.36 62.62 -46.34
C LEU A 281 135.12 63.34 -45.83
N GLU A 282 134.91 64.61 -46.21
CA GLU A 282 133.72 65.38 -45.84
C GLU A 282 132.45 64.78 -46.47
N SER A 283 132.53 64.30 -47.71
CA SER A 283 131.44 63.61 -48.41
C SER A 283 131.06 62.29 -47.73
N LEU A 284 132.04 61.44 -47.42
CA LEU A 284 131.82 60.18 -46.72
C LEU A 284 131.28 60.42 -45.30
N LYS A 285 131.78 61.45 -44.61
CA LYS A 285 131.27 61.86 -43.30
C LYS A 285 129.83 62.37 -43.39
N SER A 286 129.48 63.09 -44.46
CA SER A 286 128.11 63.51 -44.74
C SER A 286 127.20 62.31 -45.05
N GLN A 287 127.67 61.33 -45.82
CA GLN A 287 126.91 60.10 -46.13
C GLN A 287 126.71 59.24 -44.89
N LEU A 288 127.73 59.09 -44.04
CA LEU A 288 127.63 58.35 -42.78
C LEU A 288 126.62 59.03 -41.83
N ASN A 289 126.68 60.36 -41.70
CA ASN A 289 125.71 61.11 -40.91
C ASN A 289 124.29 60.98 -41.48
N GLN A 290 124.13 60.89 -42.81
CA GLN A 290 122.83 60.71 -43.44
C GLN A 290 122.28 59.30 -43.24
N GLN A 291 123.11 58.26 -43.32
CA GLN A 291 122.73 56.89 -42.97
C GLN A 291 122.38 56.76 -41.49
N GLN A 292 123.15 57.38 -40.60
CA GLN A 292 122.84 57.39 -39.18
C GLN A 292 121.49 58.04 -38.90
N LYS A 293 121.21 59.20 -39.52
CA LYS A 293 119.88 59.85 -39.43
C LYS A 293 118.76 58.97 -40.00
N HIS A 294 119.01 58.25 -41.09
CA HIS A 294 118.03 57.33 -41.65
C HIS A 294 117.72 56.18 -40.70
N HIS A 295 118.74 55.56 -40.10
CA HIS A 295 118.53 54.48 -39.12
C HIS A 295 117.87 54.99 -37.83
N GLU A 296 118.24 56.18 -37.36
CA GLU A 296 117.56 56.81 -36.21
C GLU A 296 116.08 57.08 -36.51
N GLN A 297 115.75 57.52 -37.73
CA GLN A 297 114.36 57.69 -38.16
C GLN A 297 113.63 56.36 -38.23
N GLU A 298 114.23 55.33 -38.84
CA GLU A 298 113.65 53.99 -38.97
C GLU A 298 113.39 53.34 -37.60
N ILE A 299 114.32 53.48 -36.66
CA ILE A 299 114.15 53.05 -35.26
C ILE A 299 112.99 53.80 -34.60
N THR A 300 112.87 55.10 -34.85
CA THR A 300 111.80 55.93 -34.29
C THR A 300 110.43 55.55 -34.86
N ASP A 301 110.36 55.27 -36.16
CA ASP A 301 109.13 54.84 -36.84
C ASP A 301 108.70 53.45 -36.33
N LEU A 302 109.65 52.51 -36.20
CA LEU A 302 109.39 51.18 -35.62
C LEU A 302 108.93 51.26 -34.16
N HIS A 303 109.54 52.11 -33.33
CA HIS A 303 109.10 52.33 -31.96
C HIS A 303 107.69 52.94 -31.89
N SER A 304 107.37 53.87 -32.80
CA SER A 304 106.03 54.48 -32.88
C SER A 304 104.97 53.46 -33.29
N GLN A 305 105.30 52.57 -34.23
CA GLN A 305 104.43 51.46 -34.63
C GLN A 305 104.23 50.46 -33.48
N TYR A 306 105.31 50.03 -32.82
CA TYR A 306 105.23 49.14 -31.67
C TYR A 306 104.34 49.71 -30.55
N PHE A 307 104.47 51.01 -30.27
CA PHE A 307 103.62 51.67 -29.28
C PHE A 307 102.14 51.64 -29.68
N THR A 308 101.85 51.88 -30.97
CA THR A 308 100.49 51.83 -31.52
C THR A 308 99.89 50.44 -31.41
N ASP A 309 100.64 49.40 -31.78
CA ASP A 309 100.19 48.01 -31.72
C ASP A 309 99.93 47.57 -30.27
N VAL A 310 100.81 47.95 -29.33
CA VAL A 310 100.60 47.68 -27.90
C VAL A 310 99.34 48.37 -27.37
N GLU A 311 99.08 49.61 -27.77
CA GLU A 311 97.86 50.33 -27.37
C GLU A 311 96.59 49.67 -27.97
N LEU A 312 96.65 49.20 -29.22
CA LEU A 312 95.55 48.45 -29.84
C LEU A 312 95.27 47.14 -29.11
N ILE A 313 96.30 46.32 -28.84
CA ILE A 313 96.17 45.07 -28.08
C ILE A 313 95.59 45.34 -26.69
N LYS A 314 96.06 46.38 -26.00
CA LYS A 314 95.54 46.79 -24.69
C LYS A 314 94.06 47.16 -24.76
N ASN A 315 93.63 47.87 -25.79
CA ASN A 315 92.22 48.24 -25.99
C ASN A 315 91.35 47.02 -26.27
N GLU A 316 91.79 46.11 -27.14
CA GLU A 316 91.08 44.85 -27.42
C GLU A 316 90.93 43.98 -26.17
N LEU A 317 92.01 43.85 -25.38
CA LEU A 317 91.97 43.10 -24.12
C LEU A 317 91.00 43.75 -23.12
N ASN A 318 90.99 45.08 -23.01
CA ASN A 318 90.05 45.78 -22.13
C ASN A 318 88.59 45.58 -22.54
N GLU A 319 88.27 45.65 -23.83
CA GLU A 319 86.91 45.36 -24.32
C GLU A 319 86.52 43.90 -24.05
N LYS A 320 87.46 42.97 -24.22
CA LYS A 320 87.22 41.56 -23.89
C LYS A 320 86.99 41.33 -22.39
N ILE A 321 87.73 42.02 -21.53
CA ILE A 321 87.51 41.97 -20.08
C ILE A 321 86.12 42.50 -19.73
N LYS A 322 85.69 43.64 -20.30
CA LYS A 322 84.35 44.19 -20.06
C LYS A 322 83.24 43.23 -20.52
N SER A 323 83.39 42.65 -21.71
CA SER A 323 82.43 41.67 -22.23
C SER A 323 82.32 40.44 -21.32
N LEU A 324 83.45 39.90 -20.84
CA LEU A 324 83.47 38.78 -19.90
C LEU A 324 82.89 39.13 -18.52
N GLN A 325 83.10 40.36 -18.05
CA GLN A 325 82.46 40.84 -16.81
C GLN A 325 80.95 40.92 -16.94
N PHE A 326 80.46 41.44 -18.07
CA PHE A 326 79.03 41.49 -18.36
C PHE A 326 78.42 40.09 -18.44
N GLU A 327 79.03 39.17 -19.19
CA GLU A 327 78.58 37.78 -19.30
C GLU A 327 78.56 37.08 -17.93
N LYS A 328 79.58 37.33 -17.09
CA LYS A 328 79.62 36.81 -15.71
C LYS A 328 78.45 37.33 -14.87
N GLU A 329 78.11 38.60 -14.97
CA GLU A 329 76.97 39.18 -14.26
C GLU A 329 75.63 38.63 -14.75
N GLU A 330 75.48 38.48 -16.07
CA GLU A 330 74.28 37.90 -16.69
C GLU A 330 74.06 36.45 -16.24
N ILE A 331 75.11 35.61 -16.30
CA ILE A 331 75.07 34.23 -15.79
C ILE A 331 74.77 34.20 -14.28
N GLY A 332 75.36 35.13 -13.52
CA GLY A 332 75.12 35.26 -12.08
C GLY A 332 73.66 35.57 -11.75
N ASN A 333 73.06 36.50 -12.47
CA ASN A 333 71.65 36.88 -12.31
C ASN A 333 70.71 35.74 -12.73
N ASN A 334 70.95 35.12 -13.89
CA ASN A 334 70.15 33.98 -14.36
C ASN A 334 70.15 32.81 -13.36
N ARG A 335 71.32 32.45 -12.82
CA ARG A 335 71.43 31.39 -11.80
C ARG A 335 70.70 31.75 -10.50
N LYS A 336 70.70 33.03 -10.11
CA LYS A 336 69.97 33.50 -8.94
C LYS A 336 68.46 33.35 -9.15
N ASP A 337 67.96 33.75 -10.31
CA ASP A 337 66.54 33.62 -10.66
C ASP A 337 66.10 32.15 -10.75
N GLU A 338 66.92 31.28 -11.32
CA GLU A 338 66.70 29.83 -11.32
C GLU A 338 66.62 29.26 -9.89
N LEU A 339 67.53 29.69 -9.01
CA LEU A 339 67.54 29.27 -7.61
C LEU A 339 66.26 29.71 -6.87
N GLU A 340 65.83 30.97 -7.06
CA GLU A 340 64.59 31.49 -6.47
C GLU A 340 63.35 30.73 -7.00
N ASN A 341 63.32 30.40 -8.30
CA ASN A 341 62.25 29.60 -8.88
C ASN A 341 62.21 28.18 -8.30
N HIS A 342 63.37 27.53 -8.14
CA HIS A 342 63.46 26.23 -7.48
C HIS A 342 63.04 26.28 -6.02
N GLN A 343 63.36 27.35 -5.29
CA GLN A 343 62.88 27.55 -3.92
C GLN A 343 61.37 27.67 -3.87
N ARG A 344 60.75 28.49 -4.72
CA ARG A 344 59.27 28.62 -4.80
C ARG A 344 58.59 27.28 -5.13
N TYR A 345 59.18 26.52 -6.05
CA TYR A 345 58.66 25.19 -6.40
C TYR A 345 58.72 24.23 -5.20
N ASN A 346 59.85 24.20 -4.48
CA ASN A 346 59.99 23.39 -3.27
C ASN A 346 59.01 23.79 -2.16
N GLU A 347 58.78 25.09 -1.96
CA GLU A 347 57.78 25.61 -1.01
C GLU A 347 56.38 25.09 -1.36
N THR A 348 56.01 25.17 -2.64
CA THR A 348 54.72 24.69 -3.17
C THR A 348 54.56 23.19 -2.96
N MET A 349 55.63 22.41 -3.20
CA MET A 349 55.64 20.96 -2.97
C MET A 349 55.49 20.60 -1.48
N ARG A 350 56.13 21.36 -0.58
CA ARG A 350 55.96 21.18 0.87
C ARG A 350 54.53 21.49 1.31
N GLN A 351 53.93 22.54 0.76
CA GLN A 351 52.56 22.91 1.07
C GLN A 351 51.57 21.84 0.62
N THR A 352 51.72 21.31 -0.60
CA THR A 352 50.88 20.20 -1.10
C THR A 352 51.08 18.89 -0.33
N LEU A 353 52.30 18.60 0.15
CA LEU A 353 52.55 17.46 1.06
C LEU A 353 51.80 17.64 2.39
N SER A 354 51.89 18.82 3.00
CA SER A 354 51.18 19.14 4.24
C SER A 354 49.65 19.03 4.09
N GLU A 355 49.10 19.51 2.97
CA GLU A 355 47.67 19.37 2.65
C GLU A 355 47.26 17.89 2.51
N LYS A 356 48.09 17.07 1.86
CA LYS A 356 47.85 15.62 1.74
C LYS A 356 47.88 14.91 3.09
N ASP A 357 48.81 15.27 3.98
CA ASP A 357 48.88 14.70 5.33
C ASP A 357 47.64 15.05 6.15
N ASN A 358 47.18 16.30 6.08
CA ASN A 358 45.94 16.75 6.72
C ASN A 358 44.70 16.01 6.18
N LEU A 359 44.62 15.81 4.86
CA LEU A 359 43.55 15.04 4.23
C LEU A 359 43.58 13.58 4.68
N SER A 360 44.76 12.95 4.72
CA SER A 360 44.95 11.58 5.20
C SER A 360 44.50 11.43 6.66
N LEU A 361 44.84 12.39 7.52
CA LEU A 361 44.41 12.41 8.92
C LEU A 361 42.87 12.51 9.04
N SER A 362 42.25 13.35 8.21
CA SER A 362 40.79 13.49 8.14
C SER A 362 40.12 12.19 7.71
N GLN A 363 40.63 11.56 6.64
CA GLN A 363 40.16 10.27 6.16
C GLN A 363 40.31 9.16 7.20
N SER A 364 41.42 9.14 7.94
CA SER A 364 41.66 8.18 9.02
C SER A 364 40.62 8.31 10.15
N LYS A 365 40.28 9.56 10.55
CA LYS A 365 39.22 9.82 11.53
C LYS A 365 37.85 9.33 11.04
N GLU A 366 37.53 9.57 9.77
CA GLU A 366 36.25 9.12 9.21
C GLU A 366 36.17 7.59 9.12
N ILE A 367 37.27 6.91 8.76
CA ILE A 367 37.35 5.45 8.78
C ILE A 367 37.10 4.91 10.20
N MET A 368 37.66 5.53 11.24
CA MET A 368 37.39 5.11 12.62
C MET A 368 35.91 5.30 13.00
N ARG A 369 35.31 6.43 12.61
CA ARG A 369 33.89 6.71 12.84
C ARG A 369 32.99 5.67 12.17
N LEU A 370 33.27 5.33 10.90
CA LEU A 370 32.53 4.32 10.16
C LEU A 370 32.70 2.93 10.77
N LYS A 371 33.90 2.56 11.20
CA LYS A 371 34.14 1.29 11.91
C LYS A 371 33.33 1.19 13.20
N ALA A 372 33.25 2.26 13.99
CA ALA A 372 32.43 2.28 15.20
C ALA A 372 30.94 2.10 14.88
N LYS A 373 30.44 2.78 13.83
CA LYS A 373 29.04 2.67 13.40
C LYS A 373 28.70 1.26 12.90
N ILE A 374 29.62 0.60 12.18
CA ILE A 374 29.45 -0.79 11.74
C ILE A 374 29.31 -1.71 12.95
N ALA A 375 30.19 -1.57 13.95
CA ALA A 375 30.13 -2.40 15.16
C ALA A 375 28.81 -2.22 15.95
N GLU A 376 28.26 -0.99 16.01
CA GLU A 376 26.94 -0.74 16.61
C GLU A 376 25.80 -1.41 15.83
N LEU A 377 25.85 -1.37 14.50
CA LEU A 377 24.84 -2.01 13.64
C LEU A 377 24.90 -3.54 13.77
N GLU A 378 26.09 -4.13 13.79
CA GLU A 378 26.29 -5.57 14.00
C GLU A 378 25.71 -6.03 15.35
N LYS A 379 25.92 -5.24 16.40
CA LYS A 379 25.33 -5.52 17.72
C LYS A 379 23.80 -5.46 17.68
N SER A 380 23.23 -4.43 17.04
CA SER A 380 21.78 -4.28 16.88
C SER A 380 21.14 -5.44 16.08
N ASP A 381 21.84 -5.92 15.05
CA ASP A 381 21.40 -7.08 14.26
C ASP A 381 21.43 -8.37 15.09
N ALA A 382 22.48 -8.59 15.88
CA ALA A 382 22.55 -9.71 16.81
C ALA A 382 21.39 -9.70 17.83
N ASP A 383 21.07 -8.54 18.41
CA ASP A 383 19.95 -8.36 19.34
C ASP A 383 18.59 -8.63 18.64
N SER A 384 18.43 -8.15 17.41
CA SER A 384 17.23 -8.38 16.60
C SER A 384 17.04 -9.86 16.26
N SER A 385 18.12 -10.56 15.92
CA SER A 385 18.13 -12.00 15.65
C SER A 385 17.74 -12.82 16.89
N LEU A 386 18.26 -12.46 18.07
CA LEU A 386 17.89 -13.08 19.34
C LEU A 386 16.40 -12.88 19.69
N ASN A 387 15.89 -11.66 19.45
CA ASN A 387 14.47 -11.36 19.63
C ASN A 387 13.59 -12.18 18.68
N ASN A 388 13.99 -12.32 17.42
CA ASN A 388 13.27 -13.13 16.44
C ASN A 388 13.21 -14.61 16.86
N LEU A 389 14.34 -15.17 17.31
CA LEU A 389 14.37 -16.54 17.85
C LEU A 389 13.41 -16.72 19.04
N THR A 390 13.32 -15.71 19.91
CA THR A 390 12.40 -15.72 21.07
C THR A 390 10.94 -15.66 20.63
N LEU A 391 10.61 -14.83 19.64
CA LEU A 391 9.27 -14.75 19.06
C LEU A 391 8.88 -16.06 18.37
N GLN A 392 9.78 -16.68 17.62
CA GLN A 392 9.54 -17.99 17.00
C GLN A 392 9.23 -19.07 18.05
N LYS A 393 9.96 -19.08 19.18
CA LYS A 393 9.66 -19.99 20.30
C LYS A 393 8.25 -19.72 20.88
N LYS A 394 7.84 -18.46 21.02
CA LYS A 394 6.48 -18.08 21.48
C LYS A 394 5.41 -18.53 20.49
N ILE A 395 5.60 -18.31 19.19
CA ILE A 395 4.68 -18.75 18.13
C ILE A 395 4.52 -20.28 18.15
N LYS A 396 5.63 -21.03 18.26
CA LYS A 396 5.57 -22.50 18.39
C LYS A 396 4.76 -22.94 19.61
N LYS A 397 4.90 -22.27 20.77
CA LYS A 397 4.09 -22.55 21.97
C LYS A 397 2.61 -22.25 21.76
N LEU A 398 2.27 -21.13 21.13
CA LEU A 398 0.88 -20.76 20.82
C LEU A 398 0.24 -21.75 19.85
N ASN A 399 0.95 -22.14 18.78
CA ASN A 399 0.45 -23.13 17.82
C ASN A 399 0.19 -24.50 18.49
N LYS A 400 1.04 -24.92 19.43
CA LYS A 400 0.77 -26.12 20.23
C LYS A 400 -0.53 -25.98 21.06
N LYS A 401 -0.75 -24.83 21.70
CA LYS A 401 -1.99 -24.56 22.46
C LYS A 401 -3.23 -24.56 21.56
N ILE A 402 -3.15 -23.96 20.38
CA ILE A 402 -4.24 -23.94 19.39
C ILE A 402 -4.60 -25.37 18.98
N LYS A 403 -3.61 -26.20 18.65
CA LYS A 403 -3.86 -27.61 18.30
C LYS A 403 -4.55 -28.38 19.41
N VAL A 404 -4.14 -28.19 20.67
CA VAL A 404 -4.80 -28.81 21.82
C VAL A 404 -6.24 -28.34 21.98
N LEU A 405 -6.52 -27.05 21.79
CA LEU A 405 -7.89 -26.51 21.85
C LEU A 405 -8.76 -27.04 20.70
N GLN A 406 -8.21 -27.16 19.49
CA GLN A 406 -8.92 -27.73 18.35
C GLN A 406 -9.32 -29.18 18.61
N ILE A 407 -8.43 -29.99 19.19
CA ILE A 407 -8.74 -31.37 19.59
C ILE A 407 -9.88 -31.37 20.63
N LYS A 408 -9.78 -30.55 21.68
CA LYS A 408 -10.83 -30.45 22.71
C LYS A 408 -12.20 -30.05 22.15
N ILE A 409 -12.24 -29.10 21.22
CA ILE A 409 -13.48 -28.68 20.56
C ILE A 409 -14.04 -29.85 19.74
N LYS A 410 -13.18 -30.55 18.98
CA LYS A 410 -13.60 -31.71 18.18
C LYS A 410 -14.18 -32.82 19.06
N ASP A 411 -13.52 -33.14 20.17
CA ASP A 411 -13.99 -34.16 21.11
C ASP A 411 -15.34 -33.75 21.73
N SER A 412 -15.48 -32.48 22.15
CA SER A 412 -16.74 -31.96 22.69
C SER A 412 -17.88 -31.96 21.66
N CYS A 413 -17.61 -31.70 20.38
CA CYS A 413 -18.62 -31.82 19.33
C CYS A 413 -19.08 -33.27 19.18
N ILE A 414 -18.16 -34.22 19.19
CA ILE A 414 -18.49 -35.66 19.13
C ILE A 414 -19.34 -36.05 20.34
N ASP A 415 -19.01 -35.58 21.54
CA ASP A 415 -19.78 -35.85 22.75
C ASP A 415 -21.21 -35.29 22.65
N HIS A 416 -21.38 -34.05 22.17
CA HIS A 416 -22.71 -33.46 21.95
C HIS A 416 -23.51 -34.19 20.86
N ASP A 417 -22.88 -34.61 19.77
CA ASP A 417 -23.56 -35.39 18.72
C ASP A 417 -24.08 -36.72 19.29
N ASN A 418 -23.26 -37.39 20.12
CA ASN A 418 -23.67 -38.60 20.83
C ASN A 418 -24.85 -38.35 21.79
N GLU A 419 -24.84 -37.22 22.51
CA GLU A 419 -25.94 -36.84 23.40
C GLU A 419 -27.24 -36.55 22.62
N ILE A 420 -27.14 -35.81 21.50
CA ILE A 420 -28.26 -35.54 20.60
C ILE A 420 -28.86 -36.85 20.08
N ASP A 421 -28.03 -37.81 19.66
CA ASP A 421 -28.51 -39.08 19.15
C ASP A 421 -29.15 -39.94 20.26
N GLN A 422 -28.61 -39.92 21.48
CA GLN A 422 -29.26 -40.54 22.64
C GLN A 422 -30.63 -39.91 22.93
N LEU A 423 -30.74 -38.58 22.89
CA LEU A 423 -32.00 -37.87 23.08
C LEU A 423 -33.01 -38.18 21.98
N LYS A 424 -32.59 -38.27 20.71
CA LYS A 424 -33.45 -38.72 19.59
C LYS A 424 -33.97 -40.13 19.84
N ILE A 425 -33.11 -41.06 20.23
CA ILE A 425 -33.50 -42.45 20.55
C ILE A 425 -34.50 -42.46 21.71
N ALA A 426 -34.25 -41.69 22.77
CA ALA A 426 -35.15 -41.60 23.93
C ALA A 426 -36.52 -41.02 23.56
N CYS A 427 -36.53 -39.94 22.77
CA CYS A 427 -37.75 -39.31 22.27
C CYS A 427 -38.55 -40.28 21.39
N GLN A 428 -37.88 -40.96 20.45
CA GLN A 428 -38.52 -41.95 19.57
C GLN A 428 -39.15 -43.09 20.38
N LYS A 429 -38.43 -43.62 21.38
CA LYS A 429 -38.97 -44.63 22.31
C LYS A 429 -40.23 -44.12 23.03
N GLN A 430 -40.26 -42.85 23.43
CA GLN A 430 -41.41 -42.26 24.11
C GLN A 430 -42.60 -42.08 23.17
N ILE A 431 -42.36 -41.63 21.93
CA ILE A 431 -43.39 -41.55 20.88
C ILE A 431 -44.03 -42.92 20.68
N THR A 432 -43.23 -43.98 20.45
CA THR A 432 -43.75 -45.34 20.25
C THR A 432 -44.52 -45.86 21.46
N ARG A 433 -44.10 -45.55 22.69
CA ARG A 433 -44.86 -45.90 23.90
C ARG A 433 -46.22 -45.20 23.94
N ASN A 434 -46.25 -43.91 23.64
CA ASN A 434 -47.48 -43.12 23.64
C ASN A 434 -48.43 -43.61 22.54
N GLU A 435 -47.93 -43.86 21.33
CA GLU A 435 -48.69 -44.44 20.21
C GLU A 435 -49.30 -45.79 20.60
N ASN A 436 -48.52 -46.69 21.19
CA ASN A 436 -49.01 -48.00 21.63
C ASN A 436 -50.07 -47.89 22.73
N SER A 437 -49.88 -46.97 23.70
CA SER A 437 -50.84 -46.72 24.77
C SER A 437 -52.15 -46.14 24.21
N LEU A 438 -52.05 -45.16 23.33
CA LEU A 438 -53.18 -44.52 22.68
C LEU A 438 -53.96 -45.52 21.81
N ASN A 439 -53.24 -46.34 21.02
CA ASN A 439 -53.84 -47.38 20.19
C ASN A 439 -54.53 -48.44 21.04
N SER A 440 -53.92 -48.88 22.15
CA SER A 440 -54.55 -49.83 23.08
C SER A 440 -55.83 -49.26 23.71
N SER A 441 -55.81 -47.98 24.10
CA SER A 441 -56.97 -47.27 24.63
C SER A 441 -58.08 -47.14 23.58
N PHE A 442 -57.73 -46.75 22.35
CA PHE A 442 -58.68 -46.68 21.23
C PHE A 442 -59.29 -48.04 20.93
N GLN A 443 -58.46 -49.09 20.83
CA GLN A 443 -58.94 -50.44 20.58
C GLN A 443 -59.90 -50.93 21.66
N SER A 444 -59.61 -50.64 22.94
CA SER A 444 -60.51 -50.96 24.05
C SER A 444 -61.87 -50.26 23.90
N LYS A 445 -61.86 -48.96 23.55
CA LYS A 445 -63.08 -48.18 23.36
C LYS A 445 -63.88 -48.64 22.14
N VAL A 446 -63.21 -49.00 21.05
CA VAL A 446 -63.84 -49.60 19.86
C VAL A 446 -64.50 -50.93 20.25
N ASN A 447 -63.80 -51.81 20.95
CA ASN A 447 -64.34 -53.09 21.40
C ASN A 447 -65.57 -52.89 22.32
N GLN A 448 -65.54 -51.91 23.23
CA GLN A 448 -66.69 -51.57 24.07
C GLN A 448 -67.90 -51.11 23.23
N LEU A 449 -67.68 -50.21 22.28
CA LEU A 449 -68.73 -49.73 21.38
C LEU A 449 -69.31 -50.87 20.54
N GLU A 450 -68.49 -51.80 20.06
CA GLU A 450 -68.97 -52.98 19.33
C GLU A 450 -69.85 -53.90 20.19
N VAL A 451 -69.54 -54.05 21.49
CA VAL A 451 -70.37 -54.80 22.43
C VAL A 451 -71.71 -54.08 22.63
N THR A 452 -71.69 -52.77 22.88
CA THR A 452 -72.93 -51.97 23.03
C THR A 452 -73.78 -52.02 21.76
N ILE A 453 -73.18 -51.94 20.57
CA ILE A 453 -73.91 -52.08 19.30
C ILE A 453 -74.55 -53.46 19.18
N ARG A 454 -73.85 -54.54 19.58
CA ARG A 454 -74.41 -55.90 19.60
C ARG A 454 -75.60 -56.01 20.54
N GLU A 455 -75.50 -55.48 21.77
CA GLU A 455 -76.61 -55.46 22.73
C GLU A 455 -77.82 -54.68 22.21
N LEU A 456 -77.61 -53.51 21.61
CA LEU A 456 -78.68 -52.71 20.99
C LEU A 456 -79.34 -53.45 19.83
N ARG A 457 -78.58 -54.19 19.02
CA ARG A 457 -79.13 -55.04 17.95
C ARG A 457 -80.00 -56.16 18.53
N THR A 458 -79.55 -56.85 19.58
CA THR A 458 -80.36 -57.89 20.25
C THR A 458 -81.67 -57.33 20.80
N LYS A 459 -81.61 -56.21 21.52
CA LYS A 459 -82.82 -55.53 22.03
C LYS A 459 -83.78 -55.12 20.91
N ASN A 460 -83.26 -54.65 19.78
CA ASN A 460 -84.09 -54.30 18.63
C ASN A 460 -84.78 -55.54 18.04
N GLU A 461 -84.09 -56.68 17.94
CA GLU A 461 -84.71 -57.93 17.50
C GLU A 461 -85.76 -58.46 18.49
N GLU A 462 -85.52 -58.34 19.81
CA GLU A 462 -86.52 -58.64 20.84
C GLU A 462 -87.77 -57.77 20.67
N GLN A 463 -87.60 -56.45 20.50
CA GLN A 463 -88.71 -55.52 20.24
C GLN A 463 -89.46 -55.84 18.95
N LYS A 464 -88.76 -56.21 17.87
CA LYS A 464 -89.41 -56.66 16.63
C LYS A 464 -90.24 -57.92 16.85
N SER A 465 -89.72 -58.89 17.62
CA SER A 465 -90.44 -60.11 17.99
C SER A 465 -91.70 -59.79 18.80
N GLU A 466 -91.59 -58.93 19.81
CA GLU A 466 -92.71 -58.46 20.63
C GLU A 466 -93.78 -57.75 19.79
N ILE A 467 -93.37 -56.84 18.90
CA ILE A 467 -94.27 -56.19 17.93
C ILE A 467 -94.94 -57.24 17.04
N GLY A 468 -94.22 -58.27 16.62
CA GLY A 468 -94.76 -59.41 15.88
C GLY A 468 -95.86 -60.14 16.65
N ASN A 469 -95.60 -60.46 17.91
CA ASN A 469 -96.56 -61.11 18.82
C ASN A 469 -97.79 -60.24 19.06
N LEU A 470 -97.62 -58.95 19.30
CA LEU A 470 -98.72 -57.98 19.45
C LEU A 470 -99.56 -57.87 18.18
N ARG A 471 -98.92 -57.85 16.99
CA ARG A 471 -99.64 -57.85 15.70
C ARG A 471 -100.44 -59.14 15.49
N GLU A 472 -99.93 -60.28 15.94
CA GLU A 472 -100.68 -61.54 15.88
C GLU A 472 -101.85 -61.57 16.87
N LEU A 473 -101.65 -61.07 18.09
CA LEU A 473 -102.72 -60.90 19.07
C LEU A 473 -103.83 -59.99 18.55
N VAL A 474 -103.47 -58.84 17.96
CA VAL A 474 -104.42 -57.94 17.31
C VAL A 474 -105.18 -58.67 16.20
N ARG A 475 -104.50 -59.46 15.35
CA ARG A 475 -105.16 -60.28 14.33
C ARG A 475 -106.18 -61.26 14.93
N LYS A 476 -105.82 -61.97 16.01
CA LYS A 476 -106.71 -62.90 16.71
C LYS A 476 -107.92 -62.18 17.31
N LEU A 477 -107.71 -61.05 17.99
CA LEU A 477 -108.79 -60.24 18.55
C LEU A 477 -109.71 -59.65 17.46
N SER A 478 -109.15 -59.16 16.35
CA SER A 478 -109.94 -58.69 15.21
C SER A 478 -110.76 -59.81 14.57
N PHE A 479 -110.21 -61.02 14.45
CA PHE A 479 -110.95 -62.18 13.96
C PHE A 479 -112.09 -62.57 14.91
N ASN A 480 -111.81 -62.63 16.22
CA ASN A 480 -112.84 -62.92 17.23
C ASN A 480 -113.95 -61.86 17.21
N LEU A 481 -113.59 -60.58 17.14
CA LEU A 481 -114.55 -59.48 17.02
C LEU A 481 -115.40 -59.62 15.76
N GLN A 482 -114.79 -59.95 14.62
CA GLN A 482 -115.50 -60.14 13.36
C GLN A 482 -116.46 -61.35 13.42
N GLN A 483 -116.08 -62.40 14.14
CA GLN A 483 -116.94 -63.56 14.40
C GLN A 483 -118.11 -63.21 15.34
N GLU A 484 -117.83 -62.44 16.39
CA GLU A 484 -118.84 -61.91 17.30
C GLU A 484 -119.82 -60.96 16.58
N GLU A 485 -119.33 -60.08 15.71
CA GLU A 485 -120.14 -59.24 14.82
C GLU A 485 -121.01 -60.07 13.87
N ALA A 486 -120.48 -61.16 13.30
CA ALA A 486 -121.22 -62.07 12.44
C ALA A 486 -122.32 -62.83 13.19
N ASP A 487 -122.04 -63.30 14.41
CA ASP A 487 -123.02 -63.96 15.25
C ASP A 487 -124.09 -62.97 15.76
N ASN A 488 -123.71 -61.74 16.08
CA ASN A 488 -124.65 -60.68 16.43
C ASN A 488 -125.54 -60.28 15.24
N ALA A 489 -124.99 -60.25 14.02
CA ALA A 489 -125.77 -60.07 12.79
C ALA A 489 -126.74 -61.23 12.54
N ARG A 490 -126.33 -62.49 12.81
CA ARG A 490 -127.23 -63.65 12.79
C ARG A 490 -128.35 -63.52 13.82
N LEU A 491 -128.04 -63.04 15.02
CA LEU A 491 -129.02 -62.77 16.06
C LEU A 491 -130.03 -61.70 15.63
N GLN A 492 -129.57 -60.61 15.01
CA GLN A 492 -130.44 -59.56 14.44
C GLN A 492 -131.31 -60.09 13.29
N ALA A 493 -130.76 -60.95 12.42
CA ALA A 493 -131.55 -61.61 11.37
C ALA A 493 -132.63 -62.54 11.95
N THR A 494 -132.32 -63.24 13.05
CA THR A 494 -133.26 -64.10 13.78
C THR A 494 -134.35 -63.27 14.47
N LEU A 495 -134.00 -62.10 15.02
CA LEU A 495 -134.95 -61.12 15.57
C LEU A 495 -135.86 -60.54 14.47
N HIS A 496 -135.35 -60.32 13.26
CA HIS A 496 -136.14 -59.90 12.10
C HIS A 496 -137.06 -61.01 11.58
N MET A 497 -136.67 -62.29 11.64
CA MET A 497 -137.56 -63.42 11.33
C MET A 497 -138.70 -63.59 12.35
N LYS A 498 -138.59 -63.04 13.56
CA LYS A 498 -139.64 -63.06 14.60
C LYS A 498 -140.65 -61.91 14.50
N LYS A 499 -140.47 -60.97 13.57
CA LYS A 499 -141.35 -59.78 13.38
C LYS A 499 -141.88 -59.67 11.95
N TYR A 500 -142.44 -60.77 11.43
CA TYR A 500 -143.31 -60.78 10.24
C TYR A 500 -144.61 -61.56 10.54
N VAL A 501 -145.46 -60.95 11.36
CA VAL A 501 -146.91 -60.96 11.21
C VAL A 501 -147.30 -59.48 11.18
N GLU A 502 -148.06 -59.11 10.15
CA GLU A 502 -148.68 -57.81 9.88
C GLU A 502 -147.89 -56.71 9.14
N HIS A 503 -148.20 -56.66 7.83
CA HIS A 503 -148.42 -55.51 6.95
C HIS A 503 -147.32 -55.13 5.90
N SER A 504 -147.47 -55.76 4.73
CA SER A 504 -147.59 -55.19 3.36
C SER A 504 -147.46 -53.66 3.19
N SER A 505 -146.86 -53.04 2.17
CA SER A 505 -146.27 -53.37 0.85
C SER A 505 -145.92 -51.99 0.16
N PRO A 506 -145.46 -51.85 -1.11
CA PRO A 506 -144.05 -51.88 -1.54
C PRO A 506 -143.68 -50.74 -2.55
N ILE A 507 -142.57 -50.92 -3.31
CA ILE A 507 -142.09 -50.28 -4.58
C ILE A 507 -140.73 -49.55 -4.37
N SER A 508 -139.56 -50.20 -4.56
CA SER A 508 -138.74 -50.46 -5.79
C SER A 508 -138.08 -49.20 -6.40
N LEU A 509 -136.75 -49.11 -6.60
CA LEU A 509 -135.92 -49.76 -7.64
C LEU A 509 -134.39 -49.55 -7.37
N GLN A 510 -133.59 -50.59 -7.65
CA GLN A 510 -132.33 -50.69 -8.44
C GLN A 510 -131.35 -49.48 -8.55
N ILE A 511 -130.02 -49.53 -8.71
CA ILE A 511 -128.94 -50.53 -8.92
C ILE A 511 -127.59 -49.76 -8.90
N ASN A 512 -126.50 -50.41 -8.45
CA ASN A 512 -125.07 -50.25 -8.83
C ASN A 512 -124.10 -49.18 -8.29
N THR A 513 -122.91 -49.72 -7.95
CA THR A 513 -121.52 -49.28 -8.23
C THR A 513 -120.70 -48.46 -7.23
N LYS A 514 -119.62 -49.13 -6.77
CA LYS A 514 -118.20 -48.72 -6.74
C LYS A 514 -117.71 -47.63 -5.77
N LYS A 515 -116.81 -48.11 -4.90
CA LYS A 515 -115.51 -47.55 -4.50
C LYS A 515 -115.49 -46.13 -3.92
N ARG A 516 -115.47 -46.09 -2.59
CA ARG A 516 -114.94 -45.01 -1.76
C ARG A 516 -113.51 -44.65 -2.18
N SER A 517 -113.41 -43.42 -2.67
CA SER A 517 -112.39 -42.43 -2.35
C SER A 517 -111.89 -42.47 -0.90
N ARG A 518 -110.58 -42.32 -0.72
CA ARG A 518 -109.99 -41.69 0.47
C ARG A 518 -109.11 -40.53 0.03
N SER A 519 -109.70 -39.36 0.18
CA SER A 519 -109.09 -38.04 0.09
C SER A 519 -108.66 -37.62 1.49
N LYS A 520 -107.40 -37.19 1.57
CA LYS A 520 -106.90 -36.00 2.28
C LYS A 520 -106.95 -35.86 3.81
N ARG A 521 -105.85 -35.22 4.22
CA ARG A 521 -105.57 -34.36 5.39
C ARG A 521 -105.19 -35.11 6.67
N GLY A 522 -104.07 -34.78 7.29
CA GLY A 522 -103.10 -33.71 7.02
C GLY A 522 -102.33 -33.35 8.29
N CYS A 523 -101.29 -32.52 8.10
CA CYS A 523 -100.58 -31.71 9.09
C CYS A 523 -99.66 -32.49 10.07
N ASN A 524 -98.38 -32.16 10.30
CA ASN A 524 -97.58 -30.94 10.12
C ASN A 524 -96.08 -31.33 10.07
N GLU A 525 -95.27 -30.86 9.11
CA GLU A 525 -94.42 -29.64 9.12
C GLU A 525 -93.18 -29.66 10.04
N ARG A 526 -91.98 -29.69 9.42
CA ARG A 526 -90.87 -28.68 9.41
C ARG A 526 -89.62 -29.36 8.81
N LYS A 527 -89.14 -29.00 7.61
CA LYS A 527 -88.26 -27.87 7.20
C LYS A 527 -86.86 -27.88 7.84
N PHE A 528 -85.81 -28.08 7.01
CA PHE A 528 -84.69 -27.16 6.70
C PHE A 528 -83.65 -27.92 5.81
N GLU A 529 -83.51 -27.55 4.53
CA GLU A 529 -82.32 -26.93 3.86
C GLU A 529 -81.10 -27.88 3.78
N GLU A 530 -80.64 -28.38 2.62
CA GLU A 530 -80.13 -27.71 1.40
C GLU A 530 -78.90 -26.83 1.67
N ILE A 531 -77.72 -27.28 1.23
CA ILE A 531 -76.70 -26.52 0.46
C ILE A 531 -75.73 -27.54 -0.14
N SER A 532 -75.69 -27.54 -1.48
CA SER A 532 -74.65 -28.13 -2.33
C SER A 532 -73.56 -27.10 -2.60
N SER A 533 -72.42 -27.56 -3.16
CA SER A 533 -71.44 -26.80 -3.97
C SER A 533 -70.63 -25.74 -3.21
N GLU A 534 -69.41 -25.36 -3.53
CA GLU A 534 -68.42 -25.60 -4.58
C GLU A 534 -67.20 -24.78 -4.09
N PHE A 535 -65.95 -25.21 -4.33
CA PHE A 535 -64.96 -24.37 -5.01
C PHE A 535 -63.66 -25.12 -5.25
N THR A 536 -63.19 -24.94 -6.46
CA THR A 536 -62.02 -25.49 -7.13
C THR A 536 -60.76 -24.66 -6.86
N SER A 537 -59.63 -25.20 -7.34
CA SER A 537 -58.45 -24.54 -7.92
C SER A 537 -57.12 -24.52 -7.14
N SER A 538 -56.25 -25.46 -7.53
CA SER A 538 -55.02 -25.23 -8.31
C SER A 538 -54.13 -24.01 -8.02
N SER A 539 -52.87 -24.24 -7.65
CA SER A 539 -51.61 -23.69 -8.23
C SER A 539 -50.42 -24.05 -7.30
N LEU A 540 -49.37 -24.75 -7.74
CA LEU A 540 -48.21 -24.39 -8.58
C LEU A 540 -47.20 -23.41 -7.93
N SER A 541 -45.91 -23.72 -8.15
CA SER A 541 -44.63 -23.08 -7.74
C SER A 541 -44.12 -23.47 -6.34
N GLY A 542 -42.85 -23.83 -6.11
CA GLY A 542 -41.62 -23.71 -6.89
C GLY A 542 -40.70 -22.63 -6.30
N ASN A 543 -39.57 -23.04 -5.72
CA ASN A 543 -38.43 -22.25 -5.17
C ASN A 543 -38.73 -21.50 -3.86
N GLU A 544 -37.91 -21.50 -2.80
CA GLU A 544 -36.45 -21.65 -2.63
C GLU A 544 -36.03 -22.79 -1.69
#